data_AF-A0A4R9JJN9-F1
#
_entry.id   AF-A0A4R9JJN9-F1
#
_cell.length_a   1.000
_cell.length_b   1.000
_cell.length_c   1.000
_cell.angle_alpha   90.00
_cell.angle_beta   90.00
_cell.angle_gamma   90.00
#
_symmetry.space_group_name_H-M   'P 1'
#
loop_
_entity.id
_entity.type
_entity.pdbx_description
1 polymer ?
#
loop_
_entity_poly.entity_id
_entity_poly.type
_entity_poly.pdbx_seq_one_letter_code
_entity_poly.pdbx_strand_id
1 'polypeptide(L)'
;MMNIYINEQQLDTKLDGETNLGQVLDEIQKWIESNGKYLRHFTVNGKELNRSDLNTVGVDETERLDLFVGEELDVIEDSLWEVDNYVDKVGSTLVGRDSLTEKETEDLKEGIPWIISMIQTTTKILNLNLTLIQPMGKGKNVEEILESLLNGSEVLDSTKTIETFLEDLRDVKLFLMDLSTRLAVMRMDESELIEIITRFVDDKEKVIKDFMLVNENFQSGKDHLASEILNDAVGRLTGLMSALVSVQTRHSELDWQTLAIDEKKLSDVIGQLNVTLSNIASAMEKNDIVYAGDILEYELPELLDAFIPFLSLVLERVTV
;
A
#
# COMPACT_ATOMS: atom_id res chain seq x y z
N MET A 1 -6.96 22.73 -36.66
CA MET A 1 -7.74 21.63 -36.05
C MET A 1 -6.73 20.78 -35.31
N MET A 2 -6.80 20.76 -33.99
CA MET A 2 -5.82 20.10 -33.13
C MET A 2 -5.95 18.58 -33.26
N ASN A 3 -4.82 17.87 -33.28
CA ASN A 3 -4.80 16.41 -33.24
C ASN A 3 -4.38 15.94 -31.85
N ILE A 4 -5.15 15.00 -31.28
CA ILE A 4 -4.89 14.43 -29.96
C ILE A 4 -4.46 12.99 -30.13
N TYR A 5 -3.38 12.61 -29.46
CA TYR A 5 -2.84 11.25 -29.48
C TYR A 5 -2.75 10.71 -28.06
N ILE A 6 -3.15 9.45 -27.86
CA ILE A 6 -2.89 8.69 -26.63
C ILE A 6 -2.00 7.51 -26.99
N ASN A 7 -0.80 7.43 -26.40
CA ASN A 7 0.17 6.36 -26.68
C ASN A 7 0.34 6.10 -28.19
N GLU A 8 0.63 7.17 -28.93
CA GLU A 8 0.80 7.19 -30.39
C GLU A 8 -0.47 6.89 -31.23
N GLN A 9 -1.60 6.55 -30.60
CA GLN A 9 -2.87 6.36 -31.29
C GLN A 9 -3.65 7.67 -31.35
N GLN A 10 -4.01 8.08 -32.58
CA GLN A 10 -4.83 9.27 -32.76
C GLN A 10 -6.24 9.02 -32.22
N LEU A 11 -6.68 9.91 -31.34
CA LEU A 11 -8.00 9.84 -30.75
C LEU A 11 -8.99 10.58 -31.63
N ASP A 12 -10.01 9.86 -32.10
CA ASP A 12 -11.06 10.43 -32.94
C ASP A 12 -12.12 11.09 -32.04
N THR A 13 -11.77 12.24 -31.46
CA THR A 13 -12.65 13.02 -30.59
C THR A 13 -13.04 14.36 -31.22
N LYS A 14 -14.23 14.83 -30.86
CA LYS A 14 -14.69 16.18 -31.15
C LYS A 14 -14.66 16.98 -29.87
N LEU A 15 -13.97 18.12 -29.91
CA LEU A 15 -14.03 19.11 -28.84
C LEU A 15 -15.46 19.65 -28.76
N ASP A 16 -16.03 19.64 -27.56
CA ASP A 16 -17.41 20.03 -27.28
C ASP A 16 -17.46 21.27 -26.38
N GLY A 17 -16.88 22.37 -26.91
CA GLY A 17 -16.94 23.70 -26.29
C GLY A 17 -15.72 24.10 -25.47
N GLU A 18 -14.65 23.31 -25.45
CA GLU A 18 -13.39 23.68 -24.79
C GLU A 18 -12.67 24.81 -25.52
N THR A 19 -12.17 25.78 -24.76
CA THR A 19 -11.55 27.01 -25.28
C THR A 19 -10.04 27.06 -25.10
N ASN A 20 -9.52 26.30 -24.14
CA ASN A 20 -8.08 26.20 -23.84
C ASN A 20 -7.68 24.74 -23.60
N LEU A 21 -6.38 24.46 -23.70
CA LEU A 21 -5.84 23.12 -23.51
C LEU A 21 -6.05 22.57 -22.10
N GLY A 22 -6.15 23.43 -21.09
CA GLY A 22 -6.46 22.99 -19.72
C GLY A 22 -7.80 22.26 -19.65
N GLN A 23 -8.84 22.83 -20.26
CA GLN A 23 -10.18 22.22 -20.32
C GLN A 23 -10.17 20.91 -21.12
N VAL A 24 -9.48 20.88 -22.26
CA VAL A 24 -9.34 19.67 -23.08
C VAL A 24 -8.65 18.57 -22.28
N LEU A 25 -7.59 18.91 -21.55
CA LEU A 25 -6.86 17.95 -20.73
C LEU A 25 -7.72 17.40 -19.59
N ASP A 26 -8.53 18.23 -18.92
CA ASP A 26 -9.40 17.79 -17.82
C ASP A 26 -10.46 16.78 -18.28
N GLU A 27 -11.10 17.00 -19.44
CA GLU A 27 -12.09 16.06 -19.97
C GLU A 27 -11.46 14.75 -20.43
N ILE A 28 -10.31 14.81 -21.10
CA ILE A 28 -9.60 13.60 -21.51
C ILE A 28 -9.06 12.85 -20.29
N GLN A 29 -8.60 13.56 -19.26
CA GLN A 29 -8.14 12.94 -18.01
C GLN A 29 -9.28 12.20 -17.30
N LYS A 30 -10.47 12.79 -17.18
CA LYS A 30 -11.65 12.06 -16.66
C LYS A 30 -11.96 10.81 -17.47
N TRP A 31 -11.87 10.89 -18.79
CA TRP A 31 -12.05 9.73 -19.65
C TRP A 31 -10.96 8.67 -19.43
N ILE A 32 -9.69 9.06 -19.36
CA ILE A 32 -8.55 8.18 -19.04
C ILE A 32 -8.79 7.45 -17.70
N GLU A 33 -9.12 8.20 -16.64
CA GLU A 33 -9.35 7.68 -15.29
C GLU A 33 -10.55 6.71 -15.25
N SER A 34 -11.67 7.04 -15.91
CA SER A 34 -12.83 6.14 -16.01
C SER A 34 -12.56 4.80 -16.71
N ASN A 35 -11.43 4.70 -17.43
CA ASN A 35 -10.97 3.46 -18.08
C ASN A 35 -9.85 2.76 -17.28
N GLY A 36 -9.62 3.13 -16.02
CA GLY A 36 -8.59 2.53 -15.15
C GLY A 36 -7.16 2.85 -15.57
N LYS A 37 -6.98 3.99 -16.24
CA LYS A 37 -5.69 4.46 -16.76
C LYS A 37 -5.37 5.83 -16.21
N TYR A 38 -4.10 6.23 -16.25
CA TYR A 38 -3.64 7.52 -15.72
C TYR A 38 -2.72 8.23 -16.70
N LEU A 39 -2.85 9.54 -16.76
CA LEU A 39 -1.96 10.39 -17.54
C LEU A 39 -0.60 10.47 -16.83
N ARG A 40 0.46 9.93 -17.45
CA ARG A 40 1.85 10.03 -16.94
C ARG A 40 2.45 11.39 -17.23
N HIS A 41 2.42 11.77 -18.50
CA HIS A 41 2.85 13.08 -18.95
C HIS A 41 2.17 13.44 -20.27
N PHE A 42 2.34 14.68 -20.69
CA PHE A 42 1.84 15.16 -21.97
C PHE A 42 2.86 16.07 -22.64
N THR A 43 2.75 16.21 -23.95
CA THR A 43 3.50 17.21 -24.70
C THR A 43 2.58 17.98 -25.63
N VAL A 44 2.86 19.26 -25.79
CA VAL A 44 2.15 20.15 -26.71
C VAL A 44 3.12 20.56 -27.81
N ASN A 45 2.80 20.21 -29.05
CA ASN A 45 3.66 20.42 -30.21
C ASN A 45 5.11 19.90 -29.98
N GLY A 46 5.22 18.74 -29.29
CA GLY A 46 6.50 18.10 -28.97
C GLY A 46 7.30 18.76 -27.84
N LYS A 47 6.71 19.70 -27.08
CA LYS A 47 7.33 20.29 -25.89
C LYS A 47 6.57 19.90 -24.63
N GLU A 48 7.30 19.54 -23.60
CA GLU A 48 6.77 19.33 -22.27
C GLU A 48 6.41 20.69 -21.65
N LEU A 49 5.18 20.80 -21.15
CA LEU A 49 4.66 22.01 -20.50
C LEU A 49 4.08 21.63 -19.15
N ASN A 50 4.06 22.58 -18.21
CA ASN A 50 3.38 22.35 -16.94
C ASN A 50 1.87 22.51 -17.10
N ARG A 51 1.10 21.80 -16.26
CA ARG A 51 -0.37 21.89 -16.24
C ARG A 51 -0.88 23.32 -16.05
N SER A 52 -0.16 24.13 -15.25
CA SER A 52 -0.48 25.54 -14.99
C SER A 52 -0.48 26.39 -16.26
N ASP A 53 0.39 26.05 -17.21
CA ASP A 53 0.62 26.87 -18.41
C ASP A 53 -0.51 26.66 -19.43
N LEU A 54 -1.13 25.48 -19.44
CA LEU A 54 -2.18 25.08 -20.39
C LEU A 54 -3.47 25.91 -20.30
N ASN A 55 -3.72 26.55 -19.16
CA ASN A 55 -4.90 27.41 -19.00
C ASN A 55 -4.80 28.68 -19.85
N THR A 56 -3.60 29.02 -20.33
CA THR A 56 -3.34 30.19 -21.18
C THR A 56 -3.15 29.83 -22.66
N VAL A 57 -3.02 28.54 -22.97
CA VAL A 57 -2.80 28.06 -24.35
C VAL A 57 -4.15 27.78 -25.01
N GLY A 58 -4.42 28.51 -26.09
CA GLY A 58 -5.62 28.34 -26.90
C GLY A 58 -5.59 27.02 -27.67
N VAL A 59 -6.75 26.38 -27.82
CA VAL A 59 -6.90 25.16 -28.64
C VAL A 59 -6.46 25.41 -30.09
N ASP A 60 -6.74 26.61 -30.62
CA ASP A 60 -6.41 27.00 -31.99
C ASP A 60 -4.90 27.14 -32.25
N GLU A 61 -4.11 27.38 -31.21
CA GLU A 61 -2.65 27.53 -31.27
C GLU A 61 -1.92 26.18 -31.18
N THR A 62 -2.68 25.09 -31.04
CA THR A 62 -2.15 23.75 -30.81
C THR A 62 -2.40 22.85 -32.01
N GLU A 63 -1.32 22.42 -32.65
CA GLU A 63 -1.39 21.49 -33.78
C GLU A 63 -1.51 20.04 -33.28
N ARG A 64 -0.79 19.73 -32.19
CA ARG A 64 -0.67 18.37 -31.67
C ARG A 64 -0.56 18.34 -30.15
N LEU A 65 -1.40 17.51 -29.53
CA LEU A 65 -1.34 17.14 -28.12
C LEU A 65 -1.06 15.64 -28.03
N ASP A 66 0.09 15.26 -27.47
CA ASP A 66 0.44 13.86 -27.20
C ASP A 66 0.30 13.59 -25.71
N LEU A 67 -0.50 12.59 -25.38
CA LEU A 67 -0.77 12.12 -24.03
C LEU A 67 -0.16 10.74 -23.86
N PHE A 68 0.62 10.58 -22.81
CA PHE A 68 1.26 9.32 -22.47
C PHE A 68 0.53 8.76 -21.26
N VAL A 69 -0.17 7.65 -21.48
CA VAL A 69 -1.13 7.09 -20.54
C VAL A 69 -0.63 5.72 -20.10
N GLY A 70 -0.46 5.56 -18.79
CA GLY A 70 -0.11 4.29 -18.16
C GLY A 70 -1.31 3.57 -17.59
N GLU A 71 -1.10 2.33 -17.16
CA GLU A 71 -2.01 1.69 -16.23
C GLU A 71 -1.90 2.36 -14.86
N GLU A 72 -3.02 2.46 -14.16
CA GLU A 72 -3.10 3.00 -12.79
C GLU A 72 -2.04 2.40 -11.86
N LEU A 73 -1.86 1.09 -11.95
CA LEU A 73 -0.90 0.35 -11.12
C LEU A 73 0.56 0.73 -11.43
N ASP A 74 0.91 1.07 -12.67
CA ASP A 74 2.28 1.45 -13.02
C ASP A 74 2.68 2.77 -12.35
N VAL A 75 1.80 3.76 -12.41
CA VAL A 75 2.06 5.09 -11.84
C VAL A 75 2.17 5.00 -10.33
N ILE A 76 1.33 4.20 -9.69
CA ILE A 76 1.38 3.96 -8.25
C ILE A 76 2.68 3.25 -7.87
N GLU A 77 3.10 2.24 -8.63
CA GLU A 77 4.32 1.48 -8.34
C GLU A 77 5.58 2.36 -8.45
N ASP A 78 5.70 3.14 -9.54
CA ASP A 78 6.78 4.12 -9.71
C ASP A 78 6.79 5.11 -8.53
N SER A 79 5.61 5.60 -8.13
CA SER A 79 5.50 6.56 -7.04
C SER A 79 5.81 5.95 -5.67
N LEU A 80 5.36 4.72 -5.39
CA LEU A 80 5.68 4.03 -4.14
C LEU A 80 7.19 3.77 -4.04
N TRP A 81 7.85 3.43 -5.15
CA TRP A 81 9.30 3.28 -5.18
C TRP A 81 10.02 4.60 -4.88
N GLU A 82 9.55 5.72 -5.42
CA GLU A 82 10.12 7.04 -5.08
C GLU A 82 9.91 7.39 -3.61
N VAL A 83 8.71 7.13 -3.06
CA VAL A 83 8.39 7.38 -1.65
C VAL A 83 9.27 6.50 -0.75
N ASP A 84 9.41 5.22 -1.09
CA ASP A 84 10.23 4.25 -0.36
C ASP A 84 11.70 4.68 -0.28
N ASN A 85 12.27 5.12 -1.42
CA ASN A 85 13.62 5.66 -1.49
C ASN A 85 13.78 6.93 -0.65
N TYR A 86 12.78 7.82 -0.69
CA TYR A 86 12.81 9.04 0.11
C TYR A 86 12.80 8.73 1.60
N VAL A 87 11.92 7.82 2.04
CA VAL A 87 11.84 7.32 3.42
C VAL A 87 13.18 6.74 3.88
N ASP A 88 13.82 5.90 3.05
CA ASP A 88 15.14 5.33 3.37
C ASP A 88 16.23 6.41 3.47
N LYS A 89 16.19 7.39 2.58
CA LYS A 89 17.15 8.50 2.59
C LYS A 89 17.00 9.36 3.83
N VAL A 90 15.78 9.69 4.24
CA VAL A 90 15.52 10.44 5.48
C VAL A 90 15.96 9.61 6.68
N GLY A 91 15.56 8.35 6.75
CA GLY A 91 15.91 7.44 7.84
C GLY A 91 17.42 7.34 8.03
N SER A 92 18.15 7.00 6.97
CA SER A 92 19.62 6.91 7.00
C SER A 92 20.32 8.23 7.33
N THR A 93 19.75 9.37 6.95
CA THR A 93 20.32 10.69 7.22
C THR A 93 20.18 11.10 8.69
N LEU A 94 19.06 10.72 9.33
CA LEU A 94 18.70 11.13 10.69
C LEU A 94 19.27 10.21 11.78
N VAL A 95 19.58 8.96 11.46
CA VAL A 95 20.12 8.00 12.44
C VAL A 95 21.38 8.55 13.13
N GLY A 96 21.34 8.61 14.46
CA GLY A 96 22.46 9.07 15.30
C GLY A 96 22.68 10.58 15.31
N ARG A 97 21.79 11.38 14.72
CA ARG A 97 21.83 12.84 14.80
C ARG A 97 21.09 13.37 16.01
N ASP A 98 21.48 14.57 16.42
CA ASP A 98 20.84 15.35 17.48
C ASP A 98 20.11 16.58 16.96
N SER A 99 20.37 17.01 15.71
CA SER A 99 19.75 18.15 15.05
C SER A 99 19.92 18.11 13.52
N LEU A 100 19.12 18.92 12.82
CA LEU A 100 19.23 19.17 11.37
C LEU A 100 19.77 20.58 11.09
N THR A 101 20.38 20.75 9.92
CA THR A 101 20.64 22.07 9.36
C THR A 101 19.33 22.74 8.88
N GLU A 102 19.36 24.07 8.70
CA GLU A 102 18.21 24.83 8.20
C GLU A 102 17.74 24.31 6.83
N LYS A 103 18.69 24.02 5.92
CA LYS A 103 18.37 23.43 4.62
C LYS A 103 17.75 22.05 4.73
N GLU A 104 18.32 21.15 5.56
CA GLU A 104 17.74 19.81 5.75
C GLU A 104 16.34 19.88 6.35
N THR A 105 16.07 20.88 7.19
CA THR A 105 14.73 21.12 7.75
C THR A 105 13.75 21.61 6.69
N GLU A 106 14.16 22.53 5.80
CA GLU A 106 13.33 22.96 4.66
C GLU A 106 13.05 21.81 3.69
N ASP A 107 14.08 21.05 3.30
CA ASP A 107 13.94 19.88 2.42
C ASP A 107 12.94 18.86 3.02
N LEU A 108 12.99 18.62 4.33
CA LEU A 108 12.06 17.70 5.01
C LEU A 108 10.63 18.24 5.06
N LYS A 109 10.45 19.54 5.31
CA LYS A 109 9.14 20.21 5.31
C LYS A 109 8.44 20.16 3.96
N GLU A 110 9.19 20.13 2.86
CA GLU A 110 8.64 19.93 1.52
C GLU A 110 8.37 18.45 1.22
N GLY A 111 9.31 17.56 1.59
CA GLY A 111 9.21 16.16 1.23
C GLY A 111 8.16 15.37 2.02
N ILE A 112 7.92 15.66 3.30
CA ILE A 112 6.94 14.91 4.10
C ILE A 112 5.50 15.10 3.59
N PRO A 113 5.02 16.32 3.29
CA PRO A 113 3.72 16.51 2.63
C PRO A 113 3.58 15.73 1.31
N TRP A 114 4.65 15.62 0.52
CA TRP A 114 4.65 14.84 -0.71
C TRP A 114 4.46 13.33 -0.45
N ILE A 115 5.18 12.75 0.52
CA ILE A 115 4.95 11.35 0.96
C ILE A 115 3.49 11.15 1.35
N ILE A 116 2.95 12.03 2.20
CA ILE A 116 1.57 11.93 2.69
C ILE A 116 0.58 11.95 1.53
N SER A 117 0.75 12.88 0.59
CA SER A 117 -0.12 12.98 -0.59
C SER A 117 -0.06 11.72 -1.46
N MET A 118 1.13 11.14 -1.65
CA MET A 118 1.29 9.93 -2.44
C MET A 118 0.67 8.71 -1.77
N ILE A 119 0.86 8.55 -0.46
CA ILE A 119 0.24 7.49 0.31
C ILE A 119 -1.29 7.60 0.24
N GLN A 120 -1.84 8.78 0.49
CA GLN A 120 -3.29 9.01 0.44
C GLN A 120 -3.89 8.75 -0.95
N THR A 121 -3.15 9.07 -2.02
CA THR A 121 -3.59 8.80 -3.39
C THR A 121 -3.60 7.31 -3.66
N THR A 122 -2.51 6.61 -3.33
CA THR A 122 -2.39 5.16 -3.46
C THR A 122 -3.48 4.42 -2.69
N THR A 123 -3.76 4.85 -1.45
CA THR A 123 -4.76 4.19 -0.61
C THR A 123 -6.18 4.43 -1.07
N LYS A 124 -6.49 5.58 -1.67
CA LYS A 124 -7.80 5.83 -2.29
C LYS A 124 -8.03 4.88 -3.46
N ILE A 125 -7.01 4.69 -4.30
CA ILE A 125 -7.08 3.80 -5.45
C ILE A 125 -7.29 2.35 -4.99
N LEU A 126 -6.54 1.93 -3.98
CA LEU A 126 -6.66 0.60 -3.38
C LEU A 126 -7.89 0.47 -2.46
N ASN A 127 -8.73 1.51 -2.34
CA ASN A 127 -9.90 1.59 -1.47
C ASN A 127 -9.61 1.17 0.00
N LEU A 128 -8.45 1.58 0.50
CA LEU A 128 -7.98 1.32 1.85
C LEU A 128 -8.43 2.42 2.81
N ASN A 129 -8.81 2.02 4.02
CA ASN A 129 -9.11 2.95 5.11
C ASN A 129 -7.93 3.03 6.08
N LEU A 130 -7.18 4.14 6.03
CA LEU A 130 -5.97 4.36 6.83
C LEU A 130 -6.21 4.30 8.34
N THR A 131 -7.42 4.64 8.82
CA THR A 131 -7.78 4.58 10.24
C THR A 131 -7.85 3.16 10.80
N LEU A 132 -8.00 2.16 9.92
CA LEU A 132 -8.12 0.76 10.29
C LEU A 132 -6.81 -0.02 10.11
N ILE A 133 -5.78 0.62 9.52
CA ILE A 133 -4.51 -0.02 9.24
C ILE A 133 -3.51 0.41 10.30
N GLN A 134 -2.99 -0.55 11.05
CA GLN A 134 -1.93 -0.34 12.03
C GLN A 134 -0.70 -1.13 11.59
N PRO A 135 0.34 -0.46 11.07
CA PRO A 135 1.64 -1.09 10.86
C PRO A 135 2.18 -1.65 12.19
N MET A 136 3.10 -2.62 12.15
CA MET A 136 3.65 -3.28 13.34
C MET A 136 4.61 -2.39 14.17
N GLY A 137 4.11 -1.23 14.62
CA GLY A 137 4.82 -0.19 15.35
C GLY A 137 4.14 0.22 16.65
N LYS A 138 4.21 1.51 17.01
CA LYS A 138 3.68 2.03 18.30
C LYS A 138 2.16 2.25 18.32
N GLY A 139 1.38 1.33 17.75
CA GLY A 139 -0.09 1.30 17.83
C GLY A 139 -0.85 2.42 17.13
N LYS A 140 -0.16 3.42 16.57
CA LYS A 140 -0.76 4.43 15.72
C LYS A 140 -1.29 3.77 14.44
N ASN A 141 -2.48 4.16 14.03
CA ASN A 141 -2.93 3.85 12.67
C ASN A 141 -2.16 4.70 11.64
N VAL A 142 -2.22 4.33 10.37
CA VAL A 142 -1.46 5.03 9.32
C VAL A 142 -1.80 6.52 9.27
N GLU A 143 -3.06 6.92 9.47
CA GLU A 143 -3.44 8.34 9.46
C GLU A 143 -2.75 9.12 10.59
N GLU A 144 -2.74 8.58 11.81
CA GLU A 144 -2.04 9.15 12.97
C GLU A 144 -0.53 9.22 12.76
N ILE A 145 0.07 8.21 12.10
CA ILE A 145 1.50 8.21 11.75
C ILE A 145 1.82 9.36 10.80
N LEU A 146 1.02 9.52 9.74
CA LEU A 146 1.22 10.59 8.76
C LEU A 146 1.06 11.98 9.37
N GLU A 147 0.07 12.18 10.25
CA GLU A 147 -0.08 13.44 10.99
C GLU A 147 1.10 13.70 11.92
N SER A 148 1.59 12.66 12.61
CA SER A 148 2.76 12.74 13.49
C SER A 148 4.03 13.12 12.73
N LEU A 149 4.27 12.53 11.54
CA LEU A 149 5.39 12.90 10.68
C LEU A 149 5.30 14.33 10.17
N LEU A 150 4.11 14.78 9.77
CA LEU A 150 3.91 16.15 9.32
C LEU A 150 4.30 17.14 10.42
N ASN A 151 3.76 16.95 11.63
CA ASN A 151 4.06 17.80 12.78
C ASN A 151 5.53 17.69 13.22
N GLY A 152 6.09 16.47 13.21
CA GLY A 152 7.47 16.20 13.61
C GLY A 152 8.50 16.80 12.65
N SER A 153 8.17 16.92 11.37
CA SER A 153 9.07 17.51 10.35
C SER A 153 9.42 18.97 10.62
N GLU A 154 8.61 19.67 11.42
CA GLU A 154 8.86 21.07 11.79
C GLU A 154 9.82 21.23 12.99
N VAL A 155 9.99 20.20 13.81
CA VAL A 155 10.64 20.29 15.13
C VAL A 155 11.56 19.08 15.38
N LEU A 156 12.70 19.06 14.68
CA LEU A 156 13.76 18.05 14.85
C LEU A 156 15.05 18.67 15.43
N ASP A 157 14.94 19.24 16.62
CA ASP A 157 15.99 19.98 17.33
C ASP A 157 16.66 19.20 18.48
N SER A 158 16.28 17.93 18.66
CA SER A 158 16.84 17.09 19.72
C SER A 158 16.89 15.62 19.30
N THR A 159 17.77 14.85 19.94
CA THR A 159 17.83 13.38 19.76
C THR A 159 16.47 12.72 20.01
N LYS A 160 15.70 13.19 21.00
CA LYS A 160 14.41 12.61 21.35
C LYS A 160 13.35 12.84 20.26
N THR A 161 13.30 14.04 19.69
CA THR A 161 12.35 14.37 18.61
C THR A 161 12.71 13.62 17.34
N ILE A 162 14.00 13.50 17.04
CA ILE A 162 14.52 12.68 15.93
C ILE A 162 14.21 11.19 16.12
N GLU A 163 14.41 10.63 17.31
CA GLU A 163 14.08 9.22 17.61
C GLU A 163 12.60 8.93 17.39
N THR A 164 11.71 9.81 17.90
CA THR A 164 10.26 9.66 17.73
C THR A 164 9.87 9.73 16.25
N PHE A 165 10.47 10.65 15.50
CA PHE A 165 10.25 10.78 14.06
C PHE A 165 10.73 9.56 13.27
N LEU A 166 11.90 9.01 13.63
CA LEU A 166 12.45 7.80 13.03
C LEU A 166 11.60 6.55 13.29
N GLU A 167 10.92 6.49 14.44
CA GLU A 167 9.95 5.44 14.74
C GLU A 167 8.73 5.54 13.80
N ASP A 168 8.12 6.72 13.70
CA ASP A 168 6.98 6.93 12.79
C ASP A 168 7.37 6.67 11.32
N LEU A 169 8.59 7.05 10.93
CA LEU A 169 9.12 6.83 9.59
C LEU A 169 9.33 5.33 9.30
N ARG A 170 9.73 4.54 10.31
CA ARG A 170 9.80 3.08 10.20
C ARG A 170 8.42 2.46 10.03
N ASP A 171 7.42 2.97 10.73
CA ASP A 171 6.05 2.47 10.60
C ASP A 171 5.48 2.78 9.20
N VAL A 172 5.80 3.94 8.64
CA VAL A 172 5.53 4.23 7.22
C VAL A 172 6.26 3.28 6.29
N LYS A 173 7.55 2.99 6.52
CA LYS A 173 8.30 2.02 5.71
C LYS A 173 7.62 0.64 5.68
N LEU A 174 7.19 0.14 6.84
CA LEU A 174 6.45 -1.13 6.94
C LEU A 174 5.14 -1.06 6.15
N PHE A 175 4.43 0.06 6.21
CA PHE A 175 3.22 0.25 5.43
C PHE A 175 3.48 0.30 3.91
N LEU A 176 4.56 0.95 3.46
CA LEU A 176 4.94 0.98 2.05
C LEU A 176 5.30 -0.41 1.51
N MET A 177 5.95 -1.24 2.33
CA MET A 177 6.21 -2.65 2.00
C MET A 177 4.90 -3.44 1.85
N ASP A 178 3.93 -3.21 2.73
CA ASP A 178 2.58 -3.80 2.64
C ASP A 178 1.86 -3.39 1.35
N LEU A 179 1.87 -2.09 1.02
CA LEU A 179 1.28 -1.56 -0.21
C LEU A 179 1.96 -2.12 -1.47
N SER A 180 3.29 -2.18 -1.48
CA SER A 180 4.06 -2.73 -2.60
C SER A 180 3.74 -4.21 -2.81
N THR A 181 3.59 -4.98 -1.73
CA THR A 181 3.19 -6.39 -1.78
C THR A 181 1.78 -6.54 -2.36
N ARG A 182 0.83 -5.70 -1.94
CA ARG A 182 -0.55 -5.71 -2.48
C ARG A 182 -0.58 -5.45 -3.97
N LEU A 183 0.16 -4.44 -4.45
CA LEU A 183 0.22 -4.11 -5.87
C LEU A 183 0.87 -5.22 -6.70
N ALA A 184 1.97 -5.80 -6.21
CA ALA A 184 2.63 -6.92 -6.86
C ALA A 184 1.64 -8.10 -7.04
N VAL A 185 0.85 -8.40 -6.01
CA VAL A 185 -0.18 -9.44 -6.06
C VAL A 185 -1.31 -9.09 -7.04
N MET A 186 -1.74 -7.82 -7.14
CA MET A 186 -2.78 -7.42 -8.10
C MET A 186 -2.38 -7.65 -9.56
N ARG A 187 -1.08 -7.54 -9.88
CA ARG A 187 -0.53 -7.79 -11.22
C ARG A 187 -0.39 -9.26 -11.57
N MET A 188 -0.29 -10.13 -10.58
CA MET A 188 -0.05 -11.57 -10.78
C MET A 188 -1.15 -12.19 -11.63
N ASP A 189 -0.80 -13.13 -12.49
CA ASP A 189 -1.81 -13.89 -13.21
C ASP A 189 -2.59 -14.82 -12.26
N GLU A 190 -3.67 -15.41 -12.76
CA GLU A 190 -4.53 -16.27 -11.93
C GLU A 190 -3.78 -17.49 -11.37
N SER A 191 -2.82 -18.04 -12.13
CA SER A 191 -2.05 -19.21 -11.71
C SER A 191 -1.09 -18.88 -10.57
N GLU A 192 -0.47 -17.70 -10.61
CA GLU A 192 0.37 -17.18 -9.53
C GLU A 192 -0.44 -16.90 -8.25
N LEU A 193 -1.64 -16.32 -8.38
CA LEU A 193 -2.55 -16.11 -7.24
C LEU A 193 -2.97 -17.43 -6.58
N ILE A 194 -3.33 -18.42 -7.41
CA ILE A 194 -3.66 -19.76 -6.94
C ILE A 194 -2.46 -20.43 -6.27
N GLU A 195 -1.25 -20.24 -6.80
CA GLU A 195 -0.02 -20.75 -6.18
C GLU A 195 0.23 -20.15 -4.80
N ILE A 196 -0.02 -18.85 -4.59
CA ILE A 196 0.08 -18.21 -3.26
C ILE A 196 -0.84 -18.89 -2.25
N ILE A 197 -2.11 -19.08 -2.62
CA ILE A 197 -3.12 -19.70 -1.74
C ILE A 197 -2.74 -21.17 -1.48
N THR A 198 -2.33 -21.90 -2.53
CA THR A 198 -1.91 -23.31 -2.44
C THR A 198 -0.70 -23.47 -1.53
N ARG A 199 0.34 -22.65 -1.72
CA ARG A 199 1.55 -22.70 -0.89
C ARG A 199 1.24 -22.41 0.57
N PHE A 200 0.31 -21.50 0.87
CA PHE A 200 -0.11 -21.25 2.24
C PHE A 200 -0.79 -22.46 2.88
N VAL A 201 -1.62 -23.18 2.13
CA VAL A 201 -2.26 -24.43 2.57
C VAL A 201 -1.22 -25.52 2.83
N ASP A 202 -0.26 -25.69 1.90
CA ASP A 202 0.77 -26.72 1.99
C ASP A 202 1.81 -26.43 3.10
N ASP A 203 2.19 -25.16 3.28
CA ASP A 203 3.20 -24.73 4.24
C ASP A 203 2.62 -24.34 5.62
N LYS A 204 1.36 -24.69 5.92
CA LYS A 204 0.67 -24.21 7.13
C LYS A 204 1.45 -24.44 8.44
N GLU A 205 2.09 -25.60 8.58
CA GLU A 205 2.85 -25.96 9.79
C GLU A 205 4.07 -25.06 9.96
N LYS A 206 4.71 -24.69 8.83
CA LYS A 206 5.83 -23.77 8.81
C LYS A 206 5.39 -22.36 9.18
N VAL A 207 4.27 -21.88 8.63
CA VAL A 207 3.72 -20.56 8.95
C VAL A 207 3.39 -20.44 10.44
N ILE A 208 2.69 -21.44 11.00
CA ILE A 208 2.38 -21.49 12.43
C ILE A 208 3.65 -21.49 13.28
N LYS A 209 4.64 -22.31 12.91
CA LYS A 209 5.91 -22.39 13.62
C LYS A 209 6.67 -21.08 13.61
N ASP A 210 6.64 -20.33 12.52
CA ASP A 210 7.30 -19.03 12.43
C ASP A 210 6.71 -18.04 13.45
N PHE A 211 5.38 -18.02 13.65
CA PHE A 211 4.76 -17.21 14.71
C PHE A 211 5.11 -17.68 16.12
N MET A 212 5.20 -18.99 16.37
CA MET A 212 5.67 -19.52 17.66
C MET A 212 7.12 -19.11 17.94
N LEU A 213 7.98 -19.12 16.92
CA LEU A 213 9.38 -18.68 17.04
C LEU A 213 9.50 -17.19 17.40
N VAL A 214 8.53 -16.35 17.02
CA VAL A 214 8.50 -14.94 17.46
C VAL A 214 8.42 -14.87 18.99
N ASN A 215 7.49 -15.61 19.60
CA ASN A 215 7.33 -15.66 21.06
C ASN A 215 8.60 -16.19 21.75
N GLU A 216 9.18 -17.30 21.26
CA GLU A 216 10.43 -17.86 21.80
C GLU A 216 11.59 -16.83 21.77
N ASN A 217 11.72 -16.08 20.66
CA ASN A 217 12.78 -15.09 20.53
C ASN A 217 12.56 -13.90 21.45
N PHE A 218 11.33 -13.40 21.60
CA PHE A 218 11.00 -12.35 22.57
C PHE A 218 11.31 -12.79 24.02
N GLN A 219 10.90 -13.99 24.41
CA GLN A 219 11.19 -14.51 25.76
C GLN A 219 12.68 -14.67 26.03
N SER A 220 13.48 -14.92 24.98
CA SER A 220 14.93 -15.03 25.07
C SER A 220 15.68 -13.69 24.96
N GLY A 221 14.97 -12.56 24.85
CA GLY A 221 15.54 -11.21 24.73
C GLY A 221 16.18 -10.93 23.36
N LYS A 222 15.78 -11.66 22.32
CA LYS A 222 16.24 -11.48 20.93
C LYS A 222 15.22 -10.69 20.12
N ASP A 223 14.83 -9.54 20.64
CA ASP A 223 13.69 -8.75 20.15
C ASP A 223 13.84 -8.38 18.67
N HIS A 224 15.04 -8.00 18.23
CA HIS A 224 15.31 -7.70 16.81
C HIS A 224 14.99 -8.87 15.88
N LEU A 225 15.38 -10.09 16.27
CA LEU A 225 15.13 -11.30 15.48
C LEU A 225 13.65 -11.68 15.53
N ALA A 226 13.01 -11.51 16.70
CA ALA A 226 11.58 -11.73 16.85
C ALA A 226 10.77 -10.79 15.93
N SER A 227 11.13 -9.50 15.88
CA SER A 227 10.50 -8.51 15.00
C SER A 227 10.71 -8.83 13.52
N GLU A 228 11.90 -9.28 13.11
CA GLU A 228 12.18 -9.67 11.73
C GLU A 228 11.31 -10.87 11.30
N ILE A 229 11.27 -11.93 12.12
CA ILE A 229 10.45 -13.12 11.86
C ILE A 229 8.96 -12.75 11.81
N LEU A 230 8.51 -11.90 12.73
CA LEU A 230 7.12 -11.46 12.78
C LEU A 230 6.74 -10.67 11.52
N ASN A 231 7.60 -9.76 11.08
CA ASN A 231 7.37 -8.96 9.88
C ASN A 231 7.26 -9.84 8.62
N ASP A 232 8.17 -10.81 8.47
CA ASP A 232 8.12 -11.78 7.37
C ASP A 232 6.84 -12.63 7.42
N ALA A 233 6.44 -13.09 8.61
CA ALA A 233 5.25 -13.91 8.78
C ALA A 233 3.97 -13.15 8.46
N VAL A 234 3.86 -11.89 8.88
CA VAL A 234 2.73 -11.03 8.55
C VAL A 234 2.72 -10.58 7.10
N GLY A 235 3.89 -10.32 6.50
CA GLY A 235 4.00 -10.06 5.06
C GLY A 235 3.40 -11.20 4.23
N ARG A 236 3.63 -12.46 4.62
CA ARG A 236 2.99 -13.63 3.97
C ARG A 236 1.48 -13.67 4.17
N LEU A 237 0.97 -13.32 5.36
CA LEU A 237 -0.48 -13.23 5.61
C LEU A 237 -1.11 -12.12 4.77
N THR A 238 -0.50 -10.93 4.69
CA THR A 238 -0.97 -9.87 3.80
C THR A 238 -0.98 -10.32 2.35
N GLY A 239 0.09 -10.99 1.89
CA GLY A 239 0.18 -11.54 0.53
C GLY A 239 -0.99 -12.49 0.23
N LEU A 240 -1.28 -13.42 1.15
CA LEU A 240 -2.44 -14.31 1.06
C LEU A 240 -3.76 -13.53 1.00
N MET A 241 -3.97 -12.58 1.90
CA MET A 241 -5.18 -11.76 1.95
C MET A 241 -5.39 -10.98 0.65
N SER A 242 -4.31 -10.45 0.09
CA SER A 242 -4.32 -9.73 -1.20
C SER A 242 -4.63 -10.67 -2.35
N ALA A 243 -4.11 -11.90 -2.31
CA ALA A 243 -4.41 -12.91 -3.32
C ALA A 243 -5.88 -13.31 -3.27
N LEU A 244 -6.45 -13.52 -2.08
CA LEU A 244 -7.87 -13.81 -1.91
C LEU A 244 -8.77 -12.69 -2.44
N VAL A 245 -8.46 -11.43 -2.15
CA VAL A 245 -9.21 -10.28 -2.68
C VAL A 245 -9.10 -10.20 -4.21
N SER A 246 -7.91 -10.45 -4.76
CA SER A 246 -7.68 -10.43 -6.20
C SER A 246 -8.45 -11.54 -6.91
N VAL A 247 -8.42 -12.76 -6.36
CA VAL A 247 -9.22 -13.91 -6.83
C VAL A 247 -10.71 -13.60 -6.73
N GLN A 248 -11.16 -13.05 -5.60
CA GLN A 248 -12.56 -12.66 -5.41
C GLN A 248 -13.04 -11.65 -6.45
N THR A 249 -12.18 -10.70 -6.82
CA THR A 249 -12.49 -9.69 -7.83
C THR A 249 -12.58 -10.30 -9.23
N ARG A 250 -11.70 -11.25 -9.55
CA ARG A 250 -11.68 -11.95 -10.85
C ARG A 250 -12.84 -12.91 -11.03
N HIS A 251 -13.26 -13.57 -9.94
CA HIS A 251 -14.37 -14.51 -9.91
C HIS A 251 -15.62 -13.89 -9.30
N SER A 252 -16.06 -12.76 -9.86
CA SER A 252 -17.25 -12.02 -9.41
C SER A 252 -18.56 -12.81 -9.58
N GLU A 253 -18.54 -13.86 -10.40
CA GLU A 253 -19.64 -14.82 -10.58
C GLU A 253 -19.87 -15.73 -9.38
N LEU A 254 -18.89 -15.87 -8.49
CA LEU A 254 -19.01 -16.67 -7.28
C LEU A 254 -19.70 -15.87 -6.18
N ASP A 255 -20.64 -16.51 -5.47
CA ASP A 255 -21.24 -15.92 -4.27
C ASP A 255 -20.32 -16.14 -3.05
N TRP A 256 -19.35 -15.25 -2.90
CA TRP A 256 -18.39 -15.25 -1.80
C TRP A 256 -19.04 -15.13 -0.40
N GLN A 257 -20.24 -14.56 -0.31
CA GLN A 257 -20.96 -14.43 0.97
C GLN A 257 -21.54 -15.76 1.47
N THR A 258 -21.62 -16.76 0.59
CA THR A 258 -22.10 -18.11 0.89
C THR A 258 -20.97 -19.10 1.18
N LEU A 259 -19.70 -18.67 1.11
CA LEU A 259 -18.56 -19.49 1.54
C LEU A 259 -18.61 -19.67 3.05
N ALA A 260 -19.24 -20.76 3.47
CA ALA A 260 -19.41 -21.14 4.86
C ALA A 260 -19.01 -22.60 5.09
N ILE A 261 -18.34 -22.86 6.21
CA ILE A 261 -18.00 -24.19 6.72
C ILE A 261 -18.51 -24.22 8.16
N ASP A 262 -19.34 -25.22 8.50
CA ASP A 262 -19.94 -25.38 9.83
C ASP A 262 -20.57 -24.08 10.38
N GLU A 263 -21.38 -23.41 9.54
CA GLU A 263 -22.07 -22.13 9.83
C GLU A 263 -21.15 -20.89 9.99
N LYS A 264 -19.83 -21.05 9.97
CA LYS A 264 -18.86 -19.94 9.98
C LYS A 264 -18.59 -19.47 8.56
N LYS A 265 -18.56 -18.15 8.32
CA LYS A 265 -18.23 -17.59 7.00
C LYS A 265 -16.73 -17.28 6.89
N LEU A 266 -16.21 -17.32 5.67
CA LEU A 266 -14.85 -16.87 5.35
C LEU A 266 -14.60 -15.43 5.85
N SER A 267 -15.59 -14.54 5.70
CA SER A 267 -15.52 -13.16 6.19
C SER A 267 -15.30 -13.05 7.69
N ASP A 268 -15.86 -13.99 8.47
CA ASP A 268 -15.76 -13.98 9.93
C ASP A 268 -14.35 -14.36 10.37
N VAL A 269 -13.75 -15.36 9.69
CA VAL A 269 -12.36 -15.79 9.95
C VAL A 269 -11.38 -14.68 9.57
N ILE A 270 -11.58 -14.03 8.41
CA ILE A 270 -10.78 -12.86 7.99
C ILE A 270 -10.89 -11.72 9.01
N GLY A 271 -12.11 -11.43 9.48
CA GLY A 271 -12.35 -10.40 10.48
C GLY A 271 -11.64 -10.70 11.80
N GLN A 272 -11.71 -11.95 12.27
CA GLN A 272 -10.98 -12.40 13.45
C GLN A 272 -9.47 -12.27 13.25
N LEU A 273 -8.94 -12.62 12.08
CA LEU A 273 -7.50 -12.54 11.80
C LEU A 273 -6.99 -11.11 11.90
N ASN A 274 -7.70 -10.16 11.32
CA ASN A 274 -7.36 -8.74 11.43
C ASN A 274 -7.39 -8.25 12.90
N VAL A 275 -8.39 -8.67 13.68
CA VAL A 275 -8.47 -8.32 15.11
C VAL A 275 -7.31 -8.93 15.89
N THR A 276 -6.98 -10.20 15.66
CA THR A 276 -5.85 -10.88 16.31
C THR A 276 -4.53 -10.21 15.98
N LEU A 277 -4.28 -9.86 14.71
CA LEU A 277 -3.07 -9.14 14.30
C LEU A 277 -2.99 -7.74 14.93
N SER A 278 -4.10 -7.01 15.01
CA SER A 278 -4.18 -5.71 15.70
C SER A 278 -3.92 -5.85 17.21
N ASN A 279 -4.44 -6.91 17.84
CA ASN A 279 -4.18 -7.20 19.25
C ASN A 279 -2.70 -7.49 19.51
N ILE A 280 -2.03 -8.26 18.64
CA ILE A 280 -0.57 -8.49 18.71
C ILE A 280 0.17 -7.16 18.62
N ALA A 281 -0.15 -6.32 17.64
CA ALA A 281 0.47 -5.02 17.46
C ALA A 281 0.30 -4.13 18.71
N SER A 282 -0.91 -4.04 19.28
CA SER A 282 -1.17 -3.25 20.49
C SER A 282 -0.50 -3.82 21.75
N ALA A 283 -0.38 -5.15 21.86
CA ALA A 283 0.32 -5.79 22.96
C ALA A 283 1.82 -5.47 22.92
N MET A 284 2.43 -5.56 21.73
CA MET A 284 3.82 -5.22 21.51
C MET A 284 4.12 -3.75 21.81
N GLU A 285 3.25 -2.83 21.38
CA GLU A 285 3.36 -1.40 21.72
C GLU A 285 3.43 -1.17 23.24
N LYS A 286 2.55 -1.82 23.99
CA LYS A 286 2.47 -1.69 25.46
C LYS A 286 3.62 -2.42 26.17
N ASN A 287 4.56 -3.01 25.43
CA ASN A 287 5.58 -3.92 25.92
C ASN A 287 4.99 -5.10 26.72
N ASP A 288 3.76 -5.49 26.41
CA ASP A 288 3.10 -6.65 26.99
C ASP A 288 3.44 -7.90 26.18
N ILE A 289 4.71 -8.27 26.27
CA ILE A 289 5.30 -9.40 25.53
C ILE A 289 4.66 -10.73 25.94
N VAL A 290 4.19 -10.85 27.18
CA VAL A 290 3.50 -12.06 27.65
C VAL A 290 2.17 -12.20 26.93
N TYR A 291 1.35 -11.15 26.90
CA TYR A 291 0.07 -11.19 26.18
C TYR A 291 0.25 -11.37 24.67
N ALA A 292 1.22 -10.68 24.06
CA ALA A 292 1.56 -10.90 22.66
C ALA A 292 1.98 -12.35 22.38
N GLY A 293 2.78 -12.92 23.30
CA GLY A 293 3.22 -14.31 23.25
C GLY A 293 2.07 -15.31 23.32
N ASP A 294 1.10 -15.09 24.22
CA ASP A 294 -0.08 -15.94 24.35
C ASP A 294 -0.92 -15.96 23.06
N ILE A 295 -1.10 -14.79 22.43
CA ILE A 295 -1.82 -14.70 21.15
C ILE A 295 -1.06 -15.47 20.06
N LEU A 296 0.26 -15.28 19.97
CA LEU A 296 1.13 -15.93 18.96
C LEU A 296 1.23 -17.45 19.14
N GLU A 297 1.17 -17.93 20.38
CA GLU A 297 1.35 -19.35 20.73
C GLU A 297 0.03 -20.14 20.67
N TYR A 298 -1.10 -19.53 21.01
CA TYR A 298 -2.37 -20.24 21.17
C TYR A 298 -3.48 -19.75 20.24
N GLU A 299 -3.76 -18.44 20.20
CA GLU A 299 -4.92 -17.91 19.47
C GLU A 299 -4.71 -17.89 17.95
N LEU A 300 -3.56 -17.38 17.51
CA LEU A 300 -3.26 -17.25 16.09
C LEU A 300 -3.13 -18.62 15.41
N PRO A 301 -2.43 -19.63 15.97
CA PRO A 301 -2.39 -20.96 15.37
C PRO A 301 -3.76 -21.60 15.19
N GLU A 302 -4.65 -21.52 16.20
CA GLU A 302 -6.02 -22.04 16.09
C GLU A 302 -6.79 -21.37 14.94
N LEU A 303 -6.62 -20.05 14.80
CA LEU A 303 -7.26 -19.28 13.75
C LEU A 303 -6.72 -19.62 12.35
N LEU A 304 -5.40 -19.79 12.23
CA LEU A 304 -4.77 -20.20 10.96
C LEU A 304 -5.23 -21.60 10.56
N ASP A 305 -5.32 -22.55 11.50
CA ASP A 305 -5.86 -23.88 11.23
C ASP A 305 -7.33 -23.84 10.81
N ALA A 306 -8.14 -22.96 11.41
CA ALA A 306 -9.52 -22.74 11.01
C ALA A 306 -9.65 -22.08 9.62
N PHE A 307 -8.62 -21.38 9.16
CA PHE A 307 -8.61 -20.71 7.86
C PHE A 307 -8.35 -21.67 6.70
N ILE A 308 -7.53 -22.70 6.91
CA ILE A 308 -7.11 -23.66 5.86
C ILE A 308 -8.29 -24.32 5.12
N PRO A 309 -9.35 -24.82 5.78
CA PRO A 309 -10.50 -25.40 5.09
C PRO A 309 -11.18 -24.42 4.13
N PHE A 310 -11.25 -23.13 4.48
CA PHE A 310 -11.80 -22.12 3.60
C PHE A 310 -10.90 -21.85 2.40
N LEU A 311 -9.58 -21.77 2.59
CA LEU A 311 -8.63 -21.61 1.48
C LEU A 311 -8.74 -22.78 0.49
N SER A 312 -8.87 -24.01 1.01
CA SER A 312 -9.07 -25.21 0.20
C SER A 312 -10.37 -25.13 -0.60
N LEU A 313 -11.47 -24.69 0.04
CA LEU A 313 -12.76 -24.49 -0.64
C LEU A 313 -12.70 -23.39 -1.71
N VAL A 314 -11.92 -22.33 -1.49
CA VAL A 314 -11.68 -21.30 -2.49
C VAL A 314 -10.95 -21.90 -3.69
N LEU A 315 -9.86 -22.64 -3.47
CA LEU A 315 -9.11 -23.33 -4.53
C LEU A 315 -10.01 -24.25 -5.34
N GLU A 316 -10.86 -25.05 -4.69
CA GLU A 316 -11.83 -25.94 -5.36
C GLU A 316 -12.83 -25.19 -6.24
N ARG A 317 -13.22 -23.96 -5.89
CA ARG A 317 -14.20 -23.20 -6.68
C ARG A 317 -13.62 -22.44 -7.86
N VAL A 318 -12.33 -22.09 -7.80
CA VAL A 318 -11.66 -21.27 -8.83
C VAL A 318 -10.83 -22.10 -9.81
N THR A 319 -10.52 -23.36 -9.48
CA THR A 319 -9.76 -24.28 -10.37
C THR A 319 -10.65 -25.17 -11.25
N VAL A 320 -11.97 -24.99 -11.21
CA VAL A 320 -12.98 -25.76 -11.96
C VAL A 320 -13.50 -24.97 -13.15
#